data_AF-A0A6B0GXK8-F1
#
_entry.id   AF-A0A6B0GXK8-F1
#
_cell.length_a   1.000
_cell.length_b   1.000
_cell.length_c   1.000
_cell.angle_alpha   90.00
_cell.angle_beta   90.00
_cell.angle_gamma   90.00
#
_symmetry.space_group_name_H-M   'P 1'
#
loop_
_entity.id
_entity.type
_entity.pdbx_description
1 polymer ?
#
loop_
_entity_poly.entity_id
_entity_poly.type
_entity_poly.pdbx_seq_one_letter_code
_entity_poly.pdbx_strand_id
1 'polypeptide(L)' 'MVGPMTTEERSQYMRWLKLGFVLLIGVSAGLITLLGSPTLLEVALVTGVGLVFGAIVVAVVFPGTGEVKRVRR' A
#
# COMPACT_ATOMS: atom_id res chain seq x y z
N MET A 1 -14.68 -20.79 14.43
CA MET A 1 -15.13 -19.76 15.41
C MET A 1 -14.67 -18.40 14.89
N VAL A 2 -15.60 -17.54 14.47
CA VAL A 2 -15.30 -16.15 14.07
C VAL A 2 -15.53 -15.25 15.27
N GLY A 3 -14.53 -15.19 16.16
CA GLY A 3 -14.50 -14.18 17.23
C GLY A 3 -14.16 -12.80 16.65
N PRO A 4 -14.60 -11.70 17.28
CA PRO A 4 -14.20 -10.37 16.83
C PRO A 4 -12.67 -10.25 16.89
N MET A 5 -12.06 -9.95 15.75
CA MET A 5 -10.62 -9.71 15.61
C MET A 5 -10.19 -8.63 16.61
N THR A 6 -9.09 -8.87 17.33
CA THR A 6 -8.60 -7.88 18.29
C THR A 6 -8.12 -6.62 17.57
N THR A 7 -8.18 -5.46 18.22
CA THR A 7 -7.79 -4.18 17.62
C THR A 7 -6.32 -4.19 17.17
N GLU A 8 -5.46 -4.87 17.92
CA GLU A 8 -4.02 -4.97 17.62
C GLU A 8 -3.79 -5.78 16.35
N GLU A 9 -4.36 -6.98 16.26
CA GLU A 9 -4.29 -7.82 15.06
C GLU A 9 -4.79 -7.04 13.84
N ARG A 10 -5.93 -6.35 13.98
CA ARG A 10 -6.52 -5.58 12.88
C ARG A 10 -5.57 -4.49 12.38
N SER A 11 -4.91 -3.78 13.31
CA SER A 11 -3.96 -2.73 12.96
C SER A 11 -2.73 -3.28 12.25
N GLN A 12 -2.22 -4.45 12.68
CA GLN A 12 -1.07 -5.11 12.08
C GLN A 12 -1.40 -5.61 10.68
N TYR A 13 -2.52 -6.30 10.49
CA TYR A 13 -2.98 -6.74 9.17
C TYR A 13 -3.21 -5.57 8.23
N MET A 14 -3.80 -4.47 8.72
CA MET A 14 -4.00 -3.27 7.90
C MET A 14 -2.66 -2.65 7.47
N ARG A 15 -1.63 -2.63 8.34
CA ARG A 15 -0.29 -2.16 7.97
C ARG A 15 0.32 -3.02 6.86
N TRP A 16 0.23 -4.35 6.96
CA TRP A 16 0.71 -5.26 5.92
C TRP A 16 -0.02 -5.08 4.61
N LEU A 17 -1.35 -4.92 4.65
CA LEU A 17 -2.15 -4.66 3.45
C LEU A 17 -1.74 -3.35 2.77
N LYS A 18 -1.57 -2.28 3.55
CA LYS A 18 -1.09 -0.98 3.04
C LYS A 18 0.28 -1.12 2.37
N LEU A 19 1.24 -1.79 3.03
CA LEU A 19 2.56 -2.06 2.47
C LEU A 19 2.49 -2.88 1.18
N GLY A 20 1.63 -3.90 1.15
CA GLY A 20 1.41 -4.74 -0.04
C GLY A 20 0.94 -3.93 -1.24
N PHE A 21 -0.01 -3.01 -1.04
CA PHE A 21 -0.49 -2.12 -2.11
C PHE A 21 0.60 -1.16 -2.60
N VAL A 22 1.34 -0.53 -1.69
CA VAL A 22 2.44 0.38 -2.07
C VAL A 22 3.48 -0.37 -2.91
N LEU A 23 3.88 -1.56 -2.46
CA LEU A 23 4.88 -2.38 -3.14
C LEU A 23 4.36 -2.85 -4.50
N LEU A 24 3.10 -3.29 -4.58
CA LEU A 24 2.47 -3.71 -5.84
C LEU A 24 2.47 -2.57 -6.87
N ILE A 25 2.09 -1.36 -6.47
CA ILE A 25 2.06 -0.18 -7.36
C ILE A 25 3.48 0.17 -7.81
N GLY A 26 4.44 0.26 -6.90
CA GLY A 26 5.83 0.62 -7.21
C GLY A 26 6.52 -0.39 -8.13
N VAL A 27 6.44 -1.68 -7.80
CA VAL A 27 7.04 -2.75 -8.61
C VAL A 27 6.35 -2.84 -9.97
N SER A 28 5.02 -2.69 -10.03
CA SER A 28 4.30 -2.68 -11.31
C SER A 28 4.75 -1.53 -12.20
N ALA A 29 4.88 -0.32 -11.66
CA ALA A 29 5.37 0.84 -12.40
C ALA A 29 6.77 0.58 -12.98
N GLY A 30 7.68 0.04 -12.17
CA GLY A 30 9.02 -0.36 -12.61
C GLY A 30 9.00 -1.41 -13.72
N LEU A 31 8.22 -2.49 -13.54
CA LEU A 31 8.12 -3.57 -14.52
C LEU A 31 7.56 -3.10 -15.86
N ILE A 32 6.61 -2.16 -15.87
CA ILE A 32 6.05 -1.59 -17.10
C ILE A 32 7.14 -0.90 -17.93
N THR A 33 8.12 -0.26 -17.30
CA THR A 33 9.19 0.44 -18.06
C THR A 33 10.02 -0.49 -18.92
N LEU A 34 10.17 -1.77 -18.55
CA LEU A 34 10.95 -2.77 -19.29
C LEU A 34 10.45 -2.98 -20.73
N LEU A 35 9.21 -2.58 -21.03
CA LEU A 35 8.64 -2.63 -22.38
C LEU A 35 9.39 -1.72 -23.38
N GLY A 36 10.07 -0.67 -22.91
CA GLY A 36 10.63 0.41 -23.73
C GLY A 36 12.15 0.42 -23.91
N SER A 37 12.86 -0.65 -23.54
CA SER A 37 14.34 -0.67 -23.50
C SER A 37 14.95 0.42 -22.59
N PRO A 38 14.51 0.53 -21.33
CA PRO A 38 14.99 1.57 -20.41
C PRO A 38 16.39 1.26 -19.88
N THR A 39 17.07 2.29 -19.42
CA THR A 39 18.25 2.14 -18.57
C THR A 39 17.86 1.67 -17.16
N LEU A 40 18.78 0.99 -16.47
CA LEU A 40 18.57 0.56 -15.08
C LEU A 40 18.22 1.73 -14.15
N LEU A 41 18.77 2.93 -14.42
CA LEU A 41 18.49 4.14 -13.66
C LEU A 41 17.04 4.60 -13.84
N GLU A 42 16.51 4.55 -15.06
CA GLU A 42 15.10 4.90 -15.34
C GLU A 42 14.13 3.93 -14.67
N VAL A 43 14.42 2.62 -14.72
CA VAL A 43 13.62 1.61 -14.01
C VAL A 43 13.57 1.91 -12.51
N ALA A 44 14.72 2.19 -11.89
CA ALA A 44 14.81 2.51 -10.47
C ALA A 44 14.05 3.80 -10.12
N LEU A 45 14.17 4.84 -10.95
CA LEU A 45 13.45 6.10 -10.78
C LEU A 45 11.93 5.90 -10.88
N VAL A 46 11.44 5.22 -11.90
CA VAL A 46 10.00 4.99 -12.08
C VAL A 46 9.44 4.09 -10.98
N THR A 47 10.19 3.08 -10.55
CA THR A 47 9.84 2.26 -9.38
C THR A 47 9.73 3.14 -8.12
N GLY A 48 10.71 4.02 -7.89
CA GLY A 48 10.70 4.95 -6.76
C GLY A 48 9.53 5.92 -6.79
N VAL A 49 9.24 6.52 -7.95
CA VAL A 49 8.07 7.38 -8.16
C VAL A 49 6.77 6.61 -7.92
N GLY A 50 6.68 5.37 -8.42
CA GLY A 50 5.54 4.48 -8.20
C GLY A 50 5.32 4.13 -6.73
N LEU A 51 6.39 3.91 -5.95
CA LEU A 51 6.31 3.68 -4.51
C LEU A 51 5.79 4.92 -3.77
N VAL A 52 6.32 6.10 -4.10
CA VAL A 52 5.86 7.37 -3.50
C VAL A 52 4.39 7.60 -3.85
N PHE A 53 4.01 7.41 -5.12
CA PHE A 53 2.62 7.52 -5.56
C PHE A 53 1.71 6.51 -4.84
N GLY A 54 2.13 5.25 -4.75
CA GLY A 54 1.40 4.21 -4.02
C GLY A 54 1.20 4.56 -2.55
N ALA A 55 2.23 5.12 -1.89
CA ALA A 55 2.13 5.58 -0.51
C ALA A 55 1.11 6.70 -0.34
N ILE A 56 1.08 7.67 -1.26
CA ILE A 56 0.09 8.75 -1.29
C ILE A 56 -1.31 8.19 -1.47
N VAL A 57 -1.51 7.31 -2.46
CA VAL A 57 -2.82 6.67 -2.72
C VAL A 57 -3.31 5.93 -1.49
N VAL A 58 -2.46 5.12 -0.86
CA VAL A 58 -2.82 4.35 0.32
C VAL A 58 -3.13 5.25 1.52
N ALA A 59 -2.39 6.34 1.70
CA ALA A 59 -2.66 7.31 2.76
C ALA A 59 -4.02 8.00 2.59
N VAL A 60 -4.39 8.33 1.35
CA VAL A 60 -5.66 8.99 1.01
C VAL A 60 -6.84 8.02 1.07
N VAL A 61 -6.69 6.80 0.55
CA VAL A 61 -7.76 5.80 0.45
C VAL A 61 -8.02 5.11 1.79
N PHE A 62 -6.98 4.88 2.59
CA PHE A 62 -7.09 4.25 3.91
C PHE A 62 -6.65 5.21 5.03
N PRO A 63 -7.39 6.30 5.28
CA PRO A 63 -7.09 7.22 6.38
C PRO A 63 -7.45 6.54 7.70
N GLY A 64 -6.44 6.01 8.40
CA GLY A 64 -6.58 5.41 9.74
C GLY A 64 -6.24 3.92 9.85
N THR A 65 -6.28 3.41 11.08
CA THR A 65 -5.96 2.03 11.49
C THR A 65 -7.17 1.08 11.47
N GLY A 66 -8.29 1.52 10.89
CA GLY A 66 -9.53 0.74 10.88
C GLY A 66 -10.27 0.73 12.21
N GLU A 67 -10.05 1.72 13.09
CA GLU A 67 -10.87 1.87 14.29
C GLU A 67 -12.32 2.18 13.89
N VAL A 68 -13.22 1.23 14.17
CA VAL A 68 -14.66 1.47 14.08
C VAL A 68 -15.04 2.16 15.38
N LYS A 69 -15.20 3.49 15.31
CA LYS A 69 -15.73 4.28 16.43
C LYS A 69 -17.14 3.73 16.73
N ARG A 70 -17.29 2.88 17.75
CA ARG A 70 -18.60 2.39 18.17
C ARG A 70 -19.40 3.61 18.64
N VAL A 71 -20.31 4.06 17.80
CA VAL A 71 -21.37 5.00 18.20
C VAL A 71 -22.26 4.23 19.17
N ARG A 72 -22.05 4.44 20.46
CA ARG A 72 -22.94 3.98 21.52
C ARG A 72 -24.25 4.77 21.36
N ARG A 73 -25.30 4.11 20.86
CA ARG A 73 -26.69 4.56 21.05
C ARG A 73 -27.25 3.89 22.30
#